data_AF-A0A814YXE5-F1
#
_entry.id   AF-A0A814YXE5-F1
#
_cell.length_a   1.000
_cell.length_b   1.000
_cell.length_c   1.000
_cell.angle_alpha   90.00
_cell.angle_beta   90.00
_cell.angle_gamma   90.00
#
_symmetry.space_group_name_H-M   'P 1'
#
loop_
_entity.id
_entity.type
_entity.pdbx_description
1 polymer ?
#
loop_
_entity_poly.entity_id
_entity_poly.type
_entity_poly.pdbx_seq_one_letter_code
_entity_poly.pdbx_strand_id
1 'polypeptide(L)'
;MRQKSKQQKINEHLDDIQDSIRDINKAFKEVSQKQKQQLILPQKIEAIHQIPKIKLITQPNVNQNSTISSKSEQINTQCTWRTSSPTNTSFEIRQLYDSLPFDNQNGGVWGQGFDIQYNTSQWTPDNKLKIILMPHSHCDPGWLNTFEQYFMYGTRHIMNNMIQTLEKNKNYKFIWAEMSFLSLWWDQATIQQQQSLKKLISDNQFEIVTGGWVSKLKKYHLTL
;
A
#
# COMPACT_ATOMS: atom_id res chain seq x y z
N MET A 1 19.07 -42.19 -50.13
CA MET A 1 19.03 -41.34 -48.91
C MET A 1 18.79 -42.25 -47.71
N ARG A 2 19.75 -42.40 -46.78
CA ARG A 2 19.59 -43.29 -45.60
C ARG A 2 18.63 -42.65 -44.61
N GLN A 3 17.53 -43.33 -44.27
CA GLN A 3 16.59 -42.89 -43.24
C GLN A 3 17.25 -43.01 -41.87
N LYS A 4 17.26 -41.93 -41.07
CA LYS A 4 17.75 -41.93 -39.69
C LYS A 4 16.93 -42.91 -38.84
N SER A 5 17.61 -43.69 -38.00
CA SER A 5 16.95 -44.67 -37.12
C SER A 5 16.04 -43.97 -36.11
N LYS A 6 15.02 -44.67 -35.61
CA LYS A 6 14.11 -44.14 -34.56
C LYS A 6 14.88 -43.62 -33.35
N GLN A 7 15.96 -44.31 -32.94
CA GLN A 7 16.81 -43.89 -31.83
C GLN A 7 17.55 -42.58 -32.12
N GLN A 8 18.02 -42.39 -33.35
CA GLN A 8 18.72 -41.18 -33.75
C GLN A 8 17.80 -39.95 -33.75
N LYS A 9 16.54 -40.13 -34.16
CA LYS A 9 15.52 -39.06 -34.10
C LYS A 9 15.16 -38.69 -32.65
N ILE A 10 15.11 -39.67 -31.75
CA ILE A 10 14.85 -39.43 -30.33
C ILE A 10 15.99 -38.62 -29.70
N ASN A 11 17.24 -38.98 -30.00
CA ASN A 11 18.40 -38.27 -29.46
C ASN A 11 18.47 -36.83 -29.99
N GLU A 12 18.20 -36.60 -31.27
CA GLU A 12 18.11 -35.24 -31.84
C GLU A 12 17.03 -34.41 -31.13
N HIS A 13 15.88 -35.00 -30.82
CA HIS A 13 14.81 -34.29 -30.11
C HIS A 13 15.16 -34.00 -28.64
N LEU A 14 15.94 -34.88 -27.99
CA LEU A 14 16.45 -34.64 -26.65
C LEU A 14 17.48 -33.50 -26.63
N ASP A 15 18.32 -33.41 -27.65
CA ASP A 15 19.28 -32.32 -27.82
C ASP A 15 18.55 -30.97 -28.04
N ASP A 16 17.51 -30.95 -28.88
CA ASP A 16 16.66 -29.76 -29.09
C ASP A 16 16.00 -29.27 -27.78
N ILE A 17 15.55 -30.19 -26.92
CA ILE A 17 14.96 -29.88 -25.61
C ILE A 17 16.04 -29.32 -24.67
N GLN A 18 17.23 -29.91 -24.65
CA GLN A 18 18.34 -29.44 -23.82
C GLN A 18 18.78 -28.02 -24.23
N ASP A 19 18.82 -27.72 -25.52
CA ASP A 19 19.14 -26.40 -26.04
C ASP A 19 18.05 -25.38 -25.69
N SER A 20 16.78 -25.75 -25.80
CA SER A 20 15.65 -24.91 -25.38
C SER A 20 15.72 -24.56 -23.88
N ILE A 21 16.07 -25.54 -23.03
CA ILE A 21 16.26 -25.31 -21.58
C ILE A 21 17.45 -24.36 -21.33
N ARG A 22 18.53 -24.49 -22.10
CA ARG A 22 19.70 -23.62 -21.99
C ARG A 22 19.33 -22.18 -22.34
N ASP A 23 18.55 -21.97 -23.38
CA ASP A 23 18.12 -20.64 -23.83
C ASP A 23 17.16 -19.98 -22.82
N ILE A 24 16.23 -20.74 -22.25
CA ILE A 24 15.34 -20.25 -21.17
C ILE A 24 16.17 -19.80 -19.96
N ASN A 25 17.16 -20.60 -19.54
CA ASN A 25 18.02 -20.25 -18.41
C ASN A 25 18.88 -19.01 -18.68
N LYS A 26 19.32 -18.83 -19.93
CA LYS A 26 20.04 -17.62 -20.35
C LYS A 26 19.14 -16.39 -20.29
N ALA A 27 17.93 -16.48 -20.85
CA ALA A 27 16.93 -15.41 -20.79
C ALA A 27 16.57 -15.04 -19.34
N PHE A 28 16.40 -16.03 -18.46
CA PHE A 28 16.13 -15.80 -17.04
C PHE A 28 17.27 -15.04 -16.34
N LYS A 29 18.54 -15.39 -16.63
CA LYS A 29 19.71 -14.65 -16.11
C LYS A 29 19.75 -13.21 -16.61
N GLU A 30 19.45 -12.97 -17.89
CA GLU A 30 19.42 -11.62 -18.46
C GLU A 30 18.31 -10.75 -17.84
N VAL A 31 17.12 -11.31 -17.63
CA VAL A 31 16.02 -10.62 -16.93
C VAL A 31 16.40 -10.29 -15.48
N SER A 32 17.02 -11.23 -14.76
CA SER A 32 17.48 -11.01 -13.39
C SER A 32 18.56 -9.91 -13.30
N GLN A 33 19.48 -9.85 -14.26
CA GLN A 33 20.49 -8.79 -14.33
C GLN A 33 19.89 -7.42 -14.64
N LYS A 34 18.92 -7.34 -15.56
CA LYS A 34 18.19 -6.10 -15.87
C LYS A 34 17.41 -5.58 -14.66
N GLN A 35 16.77 -6.46 -13.89
CA GLN A 35 16.11 -6.09 -12.63
C GLN A 35 17.10 -5.53 -11.59
N LYS A 36 18.30 -6.11 -11.48
CA LYS A 36 19.35 -5.59 -10.57
C LYS A 36 19.88 -4.22 -10.99
N GLN A 37 20.00 -3.95 -12.29
CA GLN A 37 20.45 -2.65 -12.81
C GLN A 37 19.39 -1.55 -12.67
N GLN A 38 18.11 -1.91 -12.73
CA GLN A 38 17.00 -0.96 -12.56
C GLN A 38 16.78 -0.56 -11.08
N LEU A 39 17.37 -1.30 -10.14
CA LEU A 39 17.32 -1.05 -8.69
C LEU A 39 18.46 -0.17 -8.15
N ILE A 40 19.23 0.51 -9.01
CA ILE A 40 20.20 1.52 -8.56
C ILE A 40 19.42 2.76 -8.11
N LEU A 41 19.08 2.77 -6.82
CA LEU A 41 18.66 3.97 -6.09
C LEU A 41 19.81 5.00 -6.19
N PRO A 42 19.55 6.28 -6.54
CA PRO A 42 20.61 7.27 -6.59
C PRO A 42 21.34 7.31 -5.24
N GLN A 43 22.65 7.11 -5.31
CA GLN A 43 23.54 7.18 -4.15
C GLN A 43 23.42 8.57 -3.50
N LYS A 44 23.13 8.53 -2.20
CA LYS A 44 23.26 9.58 -1.18
C LYS A 44 24.06 10.81 -1.64
N ILE A 45 23.37 11.92 -1.91
CA ILE A 45 24.01 13.24 -1.95
C ILE A 45 24.16 13.70 -0.50
N GLU A 46 25.31 13.42 0.09
CA GLU A 46 25.81 14.21 1.22
C GLU A 46 26.34 15.53 0.62
N ALA A 47 25.59 16.63 0.78
CA ALA A 47 26.10 17.90 1.28
C ALA A 47 25.11 19.07 1.08
N ILE A 48 25.14 19.96 2.09
CA ILE A 48 24.74 21.37 2.12
C ILE A 48 23.23 21.69 2.23
N HIS A 49 22.77 21.91 3.46
CA HIS A 49 21.92 23.06 3.75
C HIS A 49 22.19 23.59 5.16
N GLN A 50 23.10 24.56 5.26
CA GLN A 50 22.99 25.55 6.32
C GLN A 50 21.70 26.33 6.05
N ILE A 51 20.72 26.21 6.94
CA ILE A 51 19.48 26.97 6.88
C ILE A 51 19.84 28.44 7.17
N PRO A 52 19.64 29.38 6.24
CA PRO A 52 19.82 30.79 6.57
C PRO A 52 18.77 31.20 7.60
N LYS A 53 19.21 31.79 8.72
CA LYS A 53 18.32 32.38 9.73
C LYS A 53 17.49 33.48 9.07
N ILE A 54 16.21 33.20 8.84
CA ILE A 54 15.24 34.20 8.38
C ILE A 54 15.10 35.24 9.50
N LYS A 55 15.40 36.51 9.22
CA LYS A 55 15.03 37.63 10.10
C LYS A 55 13.51 37.66 10.22
N LEU A 56 12.99 37.54 11.45
CA LEU A 56 11.58 37.80 11.73
C LEU A 56 11.22 39.20 11.23
N ILE A 57 10.36 39.27 10.22
CA ILE A 57 9.66 40.49 9.85
C ILE A 57 8.54 40.63 10.87
N THR A 58 8.66 41.58 11.80
CA THR A 58 7.56 42.03 12.65
C THR A 58 6.44 42.57 11.76
N GLN A 59 5.24 42.01 11.87
CA GLN A 59 4.07 42.53 11.16
C GLN A 59 3.71 43.92 11.70
N PRO A 60 3.26 44.86 10.84
CA PRO A 60 2.78 46.14 11.30
C PRO A 60 1.43 45.97 12.01
N ASN A 61 1.29 46.64 13.16
CA ASN A 61 0.04 46.77 13.91
C ASN A 61 -1.06 47.35 13.02
N VAL A 62 -2.04 46.53 12.63
CA VAL A 62 -3.28 47.01 12.02
C VAL A 62 -4.27 47.25 13.16
N ASN A 63 -4.42 48.52 13.54
CA ASN A 63 -5.48 49.00 14.43
C ASN A 63 -6.86 48.69 13.80
N GLN A 64 -7.61 47.79 14.41
CA GLN A 64 -9.02 47.57 14.06
C GLN A 64 -9.89 48.48 14.91
N ASN A 65 -10.32 49.61 14.35
CA ASN A 65 -11.47 50.37 14.82
C ASN A 65 -12.23 50.90 13.61
N SER A 66 -13.26 50.17 13.16
CA SER A 66 -14.34 50.75 12.39
C SER A 66 -15.67 50.06 12.73
N THR A 67 -16.43 50.76 13.55
CA THR A 67 -17.82 50.47 13.88
C THR A 67 -18.71 50.88 12.71
N ILE A 68 -19.47 49.96 12.11
CA ILE A 68 -20.68 50.31 11.34
C ILE A 68 -21.77 49.31 11.72
N SER A 69 -22.75 49.84 12.46
CA SER A 69 -24.00 49.17 12.80
C SER A 69 -25.02 49.43 11.69
N SER A 70 -25.60 48.37 11.13
CA SER A 70 -26.96 48.42 10.63
C SER A 70 -27.57 47.01 10.71
N LYS A 71 -28.73 46.91 11.35
CA LYS A 71 -29.54 45.70 11.42
C LYS A 71 -30.18 45.45 10.05
N SER A 72 -29.78 44.36 9.39
CA SER A 72 -30.56 43.69 8.36
C SER A 72 -30.36 42.18 8.51
N GLU A 73 -31.40 41.40 8.27
CA GLU A 73 -31.33 39.94 8.25
C GLU A 73 -30.34 39.50 7.16
N GLN A 74 -29.12 39.16 7.58
CA GLN A 74 -28.05 38.75 6.67
C GLN A 74 -27.87 37.24 6.74
N ILE A 75 -28.20 36.56 5.64
CA ILE A 75 -27.67 35.24 5.29
C ILE A 75 -26.17 35.31 5.54
N ASN A 76 -25.66 34.48 6.47
CA ASN A 76 -24.26 34.49 6.85
C ASN A 76 -23.40 33.99 5.67
N THR A 77 -23.03 34.90 4.78
CA THR A 77 -22.13 34.69 3.63
C THR A 77 -20.66 34.91 3.99
N GLN A 78 -20.32 35.02 5.29
CA GLN A 78 -18.93 35.19 5.68
C GLN A 78 -18.18 33.85 5.76
N CYS A 79 -17.48 33.53 4.67
CA CYS A 79 -16.30 32.66 4.76
C CYS A 79 -15.25 33.37 5.61
N THR A 80 -15.09 32.96 6.87
CA THR A 80 -14.02 33.47 7.73
C THR A 80 -12.74 32.69 7.49
N TRP A 81 -11.64 33.39 7.21
CA TRP A 81 -10.31 32.80 7.26
C TRP A 81 -10.05 32.26 8.67
N ARG A 82 -9.67 30.98 8.77
CA ARG A 82 -9.39 30.33 10.06
C ARG A 82 -8.07 30.89 10.61
N THR A 83 -8.16 31.81 11.56
CA THR A 83 -7.00 32.46 12.21
C THR A 83 -6.42 31.65 13.36
N SER A 84 -7.19 30.74 13.95
CA SER A 84 -6.74 29.81 14.98
C SER A 84 -7.42 28.44 14.83
N SER A 85 -6.79 27.38 15.36
CA SER A 85 -7.43 26.07 15.42
C SER A 85 -8.66 26.14 16.34
N PRO A 86 -9.85 25.75 15.90
CA PRO A 86 -11.06 25.77 16.72
C PRO A 86 -11.20 24.53 17.62
N THR A 87 -10.24 23.62 17.59
CA THR A 87 -10.32 22.33 18.30
C THR A 87 -9.27 22.26 19.39
N ASN A 88 -9.71 21.95 20.60
CA ASN A 88 -8.83 21.49 21.67
C ASN A 88 -8.53 20.00 21.42
N THR A 89 -7.27 19.64 21.20
CA THR A 89 -6.83 18.26 20.96
C THR A 89 -5.87 17.81 22.04
N SER A 90 -5.98 16.56 22.47
CA SER A 90 -5.04 15.99 23.46
C SER A 90 -3.60 15.96 22.97
N PHE A 91 -3.41 15.90 21.65
CA PHE A 91 -2.10 15.92 21.01
C PHE A 91 -2.14 16.89 19.82
N GLU A 92 -1.15 17.78 19.74
CA GLU A 92 -0.85 18.56 18.54
C GLU A 92 0.47 18.05 17.96
N ILE A 93 0.45 17.56 16.72
CA ILE A 93 1.63 16.93 16.10
C ILE A 93 2.80 17.90 16.01
N ARG A 94 2.56 19.21 15.83
CA ARG A 94 3.61 20.23 15.81
C ARG A 94 4.34 20.32 17.15
N GLN A 95 3.59 20.46 18.24
CA GLN A 95 4.16 20.50 19.59
C GLN A 95 4.91 19.21 19.91
N LEU A 96 4.35 18.06 19.50
CA LEU A 96 5.01 16.78 19.64
C LEU A 96 6.35 16.77 18.87
N TYR A 97 6.36 17.23 17.63
CA TYR A 97 7.57 17.32 16.81
C TYR A 97 8.65 18.18 17.48
N ASP A 98 8.28 19.34 18.02
CA ASP A 98 9.22 20.23 18.70
C ASP A 98 9.80 19.61 19.99
N SER A 99 9.08 18.65 20.60
CA SER A 99 9.48 17.97 21.84
C SER A 99 10.28 16.67 21.65
N LEU A 100 10.15 16.02 20.50
CA LEU A 100 10.75 14.71 20.26
C LEU A 100 12.26 14.82 19.94
N PRO A 101 13.12 13.96 20.52
CA PRO A 101 14.56 13.97 20.24
C PRO A 101 14.94 13.35 18.88
N PHE A 102 14.07 12.54 18.28
CA PHE A 102 14.29 11.79 17.02
C PHE A 102 15.59 10.98 16.98
N ASP A 103 16.00 10.46 18.14
CA ASP A 103 17.12 9.55 18.25
C ASP A 103 16.80 8.19 17.62
N ASN A 104 17.81 7.58 17.00
CA ASN A 104 17.70 6.27 16.37
C ASN A 104 18.44 5.22 17.19
N GLN A 105 18.02 5.05 18.45
CA GLN A 105 18.59 4.05 19.35
C GLN A 105 18.18 2.64 18.92
N ASN A 106 19.02 1.64 19.23
CA ASN A 106 18.70 0.25 18.93
C ASN A 106 17.78 -0.34 20.01
N GLY A 107 16.53 -0.64 19.64
CA GLY A 107 15.52 -1.22 20.53
C GLY A 107 15.61 -2.73 20.76
N GLY A 108 16.62 -3.42 20.21
CA GLY A 108 16.78 -4.87 20.33
C GLY A 108 15.99 -5.62 19.27
N VAL A 109 15.16 -6.60 19.69
CA VAL A 109 14.33 -7.41 18.75
C VAL A 109 13.35 -6.53 17.99
N TRP A 110 12.83 -5.49 18.65
CA TRP A 110 12.09 -4.42 18.00
C TRP A 110 13.00 -3.22 17.77
N GLY A 111 13.62 -3.15 16.58
CA GLY A 111 14.74 -2.24 16.31
C GLY A 111 14.48 -0.74 16.54
N GLN A 112 13.23 -0.27 16.39
CA GLN A 112 12.83 1.14 16.59
C GLN A 112 12.03 1.38 17.88
N GLY A 113 11.92 0.36 18.75
CA GLY A 113 11.15 0.48 19.98
C GLY A 113 11.97 0.09 21.20
N PHE A 114 11.35 -0.70 22.08
CA PHE A 114 11.93 -1.11 23.34
C PHE A 114 11.36 -2.47 23.76
N ASP A 115 11.96 -3.07 24.78
CA ASP A 115 11.51 -4.35 25.31
C ASP A 115 10.13 -4.23 25.97
N ILE A 116 9.14 -4.95 25.43
CA ILE A 116 7.74 -4.86 25.87
C ILE A 116 7.52 -5.83 27.02
N GLN A 117 7.24 -5.27 28.20
CA GLN A 117 6.86 -6.00 29.38
C GLN A 117 5.34 -5.94 29.58
N TYR A 118 4.71 -7.08 29.86
CA TYR A 118 3.27 -7.15 30.11
C TYR A 118 2.98 -7.94 31.38
N ASN A 119 1.96 -7.51 32.13
CA ASN A 119 1.44 -8.27 33.25
C ASN A 119 0.61 -9.44 32.68
N THR A 120 0.80 -10.65 33.17
CA THR A 120 -0.01 -11.82 32.72
C THR A 120 -1.36 -11.88 33.43
N SER A 121 -1.47 -11.29 34.61
CA SER A 121 -2.68 -11.33 35.45
C SER A 121 -3.78 -10.37 35.02
N GLN A 122 -3.49 -9.46 34.08
CA GLN A 122 -4.48 -8.51 33.58
C GLN A 122 -5.55 -9.20 32.71
N TRP A 123 -5.26 -10.37 32.12
CA TRP A 123 -6.20 -11.10 31.28
C TRP A 123 -6.95 -12.12 32.13
N THR A 124 -8.22 -11.84 32.42
CA THR A 124 -9.07 -12.69 33.27
C THR A 124 -10.16 -13.36 32.44
N PRO A 125 -10.89 -14.36 32.97
CA PRO A 125 -12.05 -14.93 32.28
C PRO A 125 -13.09 -13.89 31.85
N ASP A 126 -13.26 -12.82 32.64
CA ASP A 126 -14.18 -11.71 32.38
C ASP A 126 -13.56 -10.62 31.49
N ASN A 127 -12.24 -10.60 31.34
CA ASN A 127 -11.49 -9.64 30.53
C ASN A 127 -10.47 -10.35 29.62
N LYS A 128 -10.97 -11.02 28.58
CA LYS A 128 -10.15 -11.77 27.62
C LYS A 128 -9.59 -10.84 26.53
N LEU A 129 -8.32 -11.07 26.18
CA LEU A 129 -7.73 -10.49 24.97
C LEU A 129 -8.42 -11.06 23.72
N LYS A 130 -9.00 -10.18 22.92
CA LYS A 130 -9.62 -10.54 21.63
C LYS A 130 -8.58 -10.37 20.52
N ILE A 131 -8.26 -11.47 19.85
CA ILE A 131 -7.33 -11.49 18.71
C ILE A 131 -8.16 -11.61 17.43
N ILE A 132 -7.99 -10.65 16.53
CA ILE A 132 -8.64 -10.65 15.21
C ILE A 132 -7.56 -10.82 14.16
N LEU A 133 -7.61 -11.94 13.43
CA LEU A 133 -6.73 -12.19 12.31
C LEU A 133 -7.37 -11.63 11.04
N MET A 134 -6.64 -10.78 10.32
CA MET A 134 -7.12 -10.12 9.10
C MET A 134 -6.24 -10.50 7.90
N PRO A 135 -6.56 -11.60 7.21
CA PRO A 135 -5.87 -11.97 5.97
C PRO A 135 -6.09 -10.92 4.89
N HIS A 136 -5.00 -10.49 4.26
CA HIS A 136 -5.00 -9.49 3.19
C HIS A 136 -3.91 -9.79 2.17
N SER A 137 -3.99 -9.16 1.00
CA SER A 137 -2.90 -9.14 0.02
C SER A 137 -2.74 -7.71 -0.47
N HIS A 138 -1.52 -7.18 -0.35
CA HIS A 138 -1.19 -5.89 -0.95
C HIS A 138 -0.88 -6.09 -2.43
N CYS A 139 -1.64 -5.42 -3.30
CA CYS A 139 -1.52 -5.54 -4.74
C CYS A 139 -1.28 -4.16 -5.36
N ASP A 140 -0.01 -3.81 -5.60
CA ASP A 140 0.35 -2.53 -6.20
C ASP A 140 -0.14 -2.42 -7.66
N PRO A 141 -0.98 -1.42 -7.99
CA PRO A 141 -1.44 -1.19 -9.35
C PRO A 141 -0.38 -0.43 -10.16
N GLY A 142 0.80 -1.04 -10.28
CA GLY A 142 2.00 -0.46 -10.89
C GLY A 142 3.06 -0.09 -9.85
N TRP A 143 4.20 -0.79 -9.91
CA TRP A 143 5.39 -0.48 -9.10
C TRP A 143 6.65 -0.94 -9.83
N LEU A 144 7.07 -2.20 -9.66
CA LEU A 144 8.18 -2.78 -10.42
C LEU A 144 7.73 -3.32 -11.78
N ASN A 145 6.47 -3.78 -11.86
CA ASN A 145 5.82 -4.19 -13.10
C ASN A 145 4.63 -3.26 -13.41
N THR A 146 4.13 -3.33 -14.65
CA THR A 146 2.91 -2.60 -15.02
C THR A 146 1.67 -3.22 -14.37
N PHE A 147 0.58 -2.46 -14.37
CA PHE A 147 -0.71 -2.91 -13.87
C PHE A 147 -1.16 -4.22 -14.52
N GLU A 148 -1.09 -4.32 -15.86
CA GLU A 148 -1.50 -5.50 -16.62
C GLU A 148 -0.59 -6.70 -16.34
N GLN A 149 0.72 -6.48 -16.20
CA GLN A 149 1.65 -7.54 -15.89
C GLN A 149 1.37 -8.13 -14.50
N TYR A 150 1.16 -7.28 -13.49
CA TYR A 150 0.75 -7.76 -12.17
C TYR A 150 -0.57 -8.51 -12.22
N PHE A 151 -1.54 -7.99 -12.96
CA PHE A 151 -2.82 -8.66 -13.10
C PHE A 151 -2.68 -10.06 -13.71
N MET A 152 -1.98 -10.16 -14.85
CA MET A 152 -1.85 -11.40 -15.60
C MET A 152 -1.03 -12.47 -14.87
N TYR A 153 0.05 -12.08 -14.20
CA TYR A 153 0.97 -13.04 -13.58
C TYR A 153 0.76 -13.26 -12.09
N GLY A 154 -0.01 -12.39 -11.41
CA GLY A 154 -0.18 -12.44 -9.96
C GLY A 154 -1.63 -12.25 -9.53
N THR A 155 -2.14 -11.03 -9.65
CA THR A 155 -3.40 -10.61 -9.01
C THR A 155 -4.59 -11.46 -9.41
N ARG A 156 -4.69 -11.85 -10.69
CA ARG A 156 -5.77 -12.73 -11.16
C ARG A 156 -5.75 -14.09 -10.44
N HIS A 157 -4.56 -14.66 -10.24
CA HIS A 157 -4.42 -15.93 -9.52
C HIS A 157 -4.76 -15.79 -8.04
N ILE A 158 -4.34 -14.69 -7.41
CA ILE A 158 -4.70 -14.37 -6.02
C ILE A 158 -6.22 -14.33 -5.87
N MET A 159 -6.91 -13.58 -6.73
CA MET A 159 -8.37 -13.47 -6.71
C MET A 159 -9.08 -14.82 -6.90
N ASN A 160 -8.65 -15.60 -7.89
CA ASN A 160 -9.24 -16.91 -8.15
C ASN A 160 -9.05 -17.87 -6.97
N ASN A 161 -7.84 -17.93 -6.42
CA ASN A 161 -7.53 -18.82 -5.29
C ASN A 161 -8.22 -18.37 -4.01
N MET A 162 -8.33 -17.06 -3.80
CA MET A 162 -9.03 -16.49 -2.65
C MET A 162 -10.50 -16.91 -2.64
N ILE A 163 -11.22 -16.74 -3.76
CA ILE A 163 -12.63 -17.14 -3.85
C ILE A 163 -12.78 -18.64 -3.55
N GLN A 164 -12.00 -19.49 -4.22
CA GLN A 164 -12.04 -20.93 -3.99
C GLN A 164 -11.69 -21.32 -2.55
N THR A 165 -10.81 -20.57 -1.89
CA THR A 165 -10.41 -20.85 -0.51
C THR A 165 -11.50 -20.44 0.47
N LEU A 166 -12.12 -19.28 0.27
CA LEU A 166 -13.23 -18.81 1.11
C LEU A 166 -14.47 -19.72 0.99
N GLU A 167 -14.74 -20.26 -0.19
CA GLU A 167 -15.85 -21.20 -0.40
C GLU A 167 -15.69 -22.52 0.38
N LYS A 168 -14.45 -22.93 0.67
CA LYS A 168 -14.17 -24.18 1.42
C LYS A 168 -14.54 -24.07 2.91
N ASN A 169 -14.55 -22.87 3.49
CA ASN A 169 -14.83 -22.69 4.90
C ASN A 169 -15.46 -21.31 5.18
N LYS A 170 -16.69 -21.32 5.70
CA LYS A 170 -17.47 -20.11 6.03
C LYS A 170 -16.83 -19.20 7.08
N ASN A 171 -15.92 -19.74 7.88
CA ASN A 171 -15.20 -18.98 8.91
C ASN A 171 -14.00 -18.20 8.36
N TYR A 172 -13.56 -18.50 7.14
CA TYR A 172 -12.46 -17.76 6.53
C TYR A 172 -12.92 -16.36 6.11
N LYS A 173 -12.04 -15.40 6.36
CA LYS A 173 -12.20 -13.98 6.09
C LYS A 173 -11.05 -13.49 5.22
N PHE A 174 -11.32 -12.53 4.35
CA PHE A 174 -10.31 -11.86 3.55
C PHE A 174 -10.72 -10.42 3.28
N ILE A 175 -9.77 -9.49 3.39
CA ILE A 175 -10.00 -8.08 3.04
C ILE A 175 -9.29 -7.73 1.72
N TRP A 176 -9.94 -6.90 0.91
CA TRP A 176 -9.41 -6.43 -0.37
C TRP A 176 -9.54 -4.92 -0.53
N ALA A 177 -8.48 -4.25 -0.98
CA ALA A 177 -8.44 -2.79 -1.06
C ALA A 177 -8.55 -2.25 -2.49
N GLU A 178 -7.77 -2.79 -3.44
CA GLU A 178 -7.56 -2.17 -4.74
C GLU A 178 -8.68 -2.49 -5.75
N MET A 179 -9.60 -1.54 -5.95
CA MET A 179 -10.75 -1.73 -6.86
C MET A 179 -10.37 -1.81 -8.34
N SER A 180 -9.24 -1.22 -8.75
CA SER A 180 -8.74 -1.32 -10.12
C SER A 180 -8.57 -2.78 -10.58
N PHE A 181 -7.89 -3.59 -9.76
CA PHE A 181 -7.73 -5.01 -10.03
C PHE A 181 -9.02 -5.80 -9.85
N LEU A 182 -9.84 -5.46 -8.85
CA LEU A 182 -11.12 -6.14 -8.65
C LEU A 182 -12.06 -5.93 -9.84
N SER A 183 -12.12 -4.71 -10.37
CA SER A 183 -12.90 -4.36 -11.56
C SER A 183 -12.40 -5.13 -12.78
N LEU A 184 -11.08 -5.11 -13.03
CA LEU A 184 -10.50 -5.85 -14.16
C LEU A 184 -10.73 -7.36 -14.04
N TRP A 185 -10.64 -7.92 -12.83
CA TRP A 185 -10.97 -9.31 -12.56
C TRP A 185 -12.44 -9.60 -12.83
N TRP A 186 -13.33 -8.73 -12.35
CA TRP A 186 -14.78 -8.89 -12.49
C TRP A 186 -15.21 -9.01 -13.95
N ASP A 187 -14.66 -8.15 -14.82
CA ASP A 187 -14.97 -8.14 -16.25
C ASP A 187 -14.53 -9.43 -16.97
N GLN A 188 -13.52 -10.12 -16.43
CA GLN A 188 -12.99 -11.38 -16.99
C GLN A 188 -13.50 -12.64 -16.26
N ALA A 189 -14.17 -12.47 -15.13
CA ALA A 189 -14.66 -13.57 -14.30
C ALA A 189 -15.87 -14.24 -14.94
N THR A 190 -16.01 -15.56 -14.74
CA THR A 190 -17.22 -16.26 -15.19
C THR A 190 -18.42 -15.84 -14.34
N ILE A 191 -19.64 -16.07 -14.87
CA ILE A 191 -20.88 -15.80 -14.13
C ILE A 191 -20.89 -16.53 -12.78
N GLN A 192 -20.38 -17.77 -12.72
CA GLN A 192 -20.29 -18.50 -11.45
C GLN A 192 -19.36 -17.80 -10.47
N GLN A 193 -18.16 -17.38 -10.90
CA GLN A 193 -17.21 -16.70 -10.03
C GLN A 193 -17.74 -15.36 -9.51
N GLN A 194 -18.45 -14.60 -10.36
CA GLN A 194 -19.12 -13.37 -9.96
C GLN A 194 -20.21 -13.61 -8.90
N GLN A 195 -21.00 -14.68 -9.06
CA GLN A 195 -22.00 -15.09 -8.08
C GLN A 195 -21.37 -15.55 -6.76
N SER A 196 -20.28 -16.32 -6.82
CA SER A 196 -19.50 -16.72 -5.65
C SER A 196 -18.99 -15.52 -4.89
N LEU A 197 -18.37 -14.54 -5.57
CA LEU A 197 -17.88 -13.33 -4.92
C LEU A 197 -19.02 -12.54 -4.25
N LYS A 198 -20.15 -12.34 -4.94
CA LYS A 198 -21.34 -11.70 -4.37
C LYS A 198 -21.83 -12.41 -3.12
N LYS A 199 -21.84 -13.74 -3.13
CA LYS A 199 -22.21 -14.56 -1.96
C LYS A 199 -21.21 -14.40 -0.81
N LEU A 200 -19.90 -14.42 -1.10
CA LEU A 200 -18.87 -14.24 -0.09
C LEU A 200 -18.95 -12.86 0.57
N ILE A 201 -19.34 -11.83 -0.18
CA ILE A 201 -19.64 -10.49 0.37
C ILE A 201 -20.87 -10.56 1.28
N SER A 202 -21.99 -11.16 0.83
CA SER A 202 -23.21 -11.25 1.66
C SER A 202 -23.00 -12.06 2.94
N ASP A 203 -22.13 -13.07 2.88
CA ASP A 203 -21.78 -13.94 4.01
C ASP A 203 -20.71 -13.30 4.94
N ASN A 204 -20.30 -12.05 4.68
CA ASN A 204 -19.24 -11.32 5.38
C ASN A 204 -17.90 -12.06 5.38
N GLN A 205 -17.62 -12.89 4.38
CA GLN A 205 -16.33 -13.59 4.22
C GLN A 205 -15.32 -12.77 3.43
N PHE A 206 -15.79 -11.95 2.50
CA PHE A 206 -14.96 -11.05 1.72
C PHE A 206 -15.40 -9.61 2.01
N GLU A 207 -14.47 -8.78 2.50
CA GLU A 207 -14.74 -7.37 2.80
C GLU A 207 -13.89 -6.47 1.93
N ILE A 208 -14.53 -5.46 1.33
CA ILE A 208 -13.84 -4.42 0.58
C ILE A 208 -13.48 -3.30 1.55
N VAL A 209 -12.19 -3.08 1.76
CA VAL A 209 -11.67 -2.02 2.64
C VAL A 209 -11.23 -0.82 1.82
N THR A 210 -11.55 0.40 2.27
CA THR A 210 -11.36 1.66 1.51
C THR A 210 -12.21 1.78 0.24
N GLY A 211 -12.17 0.79 -0.66
CA GLY A 211 -12.93 0.80 -1.93
C GLY A 211 -12.43 1.80 -2.96
N GLY A 212 -11.20 2.29 -2.83
CA GLY A 212 -10.58 3.20 -3.79
C GLY A 212 -10.08 2.47 -5.05
N TRP A 213 -9.99 3.18 -6.18
CA TRP A 213 -9.37 2.62 -7.40
C TRP A 213 -7.95 2.13 -7.15
N VAL A 214 -7.20 2.89 -6.35
CA VAL A 214 -5.86 2.57 -5.86
C VAL A 214 -5.74 3.00 -4.40
N SER A 215 -4.83 2.36 -3.68
CA SER A 215 -4.34 2.84 -2.39
C SER A 215 -3.50 4.10 -2.63
N LYS A 216 -4.11 5.28 -2.47
CA LYS A 216 -3.47 6.56 -2.85
C LYS A 216 -2.28 6.89 -1.95
N LEU A 217 -1.10 7.02 -2.55
CA LEU A 217 -0.04 7.87 -2.03
C LEU A 217 -0.39 9.34 -2.33
N LYS A 218 -0.54 10.17 -1.29
CA LYS A 218 -0.47 11.62 -1.47
C LYS A 218 0.99 11.98 -1.77
N LYS A 219 1.36 12.00 -3.05
CA LYS A 219 2.60 12.63 -3.49
C LYS A 219 2.39 14.14 -3.33
N TYR A 220 2.81 14.71 -2.20
CA TYR A 220 2.92 16.16 -2.09
C TYR A 220 3.98 16.59 -3.09
N HIS A 221 3.54 17.22 -4.18
CA HIS A 221 4.43 17.97 -5.04
C HIS A 221 4.77 19.25 -4.28
N LEU A 222 5.82 19.19 -3.46
CA LEU A 222 6.49 20.39 -2.97
C LEU A 222 7.19 21.01 -4.17
N THR A 223 6.48 21.90 -4.86
CA THR A 223 7.13 22.86 -5.74
C THR A 223 7.80 23.88 -4.83
N LEU A 224 9.12 23.78 -4.71
CA LEU A 224 9.97 24.83 -4.15
C LEU A 224 9.97 26.05 -5.08
#